data_AF-A0A2H3C0R0-F1
#
_entry.id   AF-A0A2H3C0R0-F1
#
_cell.length_a   1.000
_cell.length_b   1.000
_cell.length_c   1.000
_cell.angle_alpha   90.00
_cell.angle_beta   90.00
_cell.angle_gamma   90.00
#
_symmetry.space_group_name_H-M   'P 1'
#
loop_
_entity.id
_entity.type
_entity.pdbx_description
1 polymer ?
#
loop_
_entity_poly.entity_id
_entity_poly.type
_entity_poly.pdbx_seq_one_letter_code
_entity_poly.pdbx_strand_id
1 'polypeptide(L)'
;MNASTPSQDAQSTPPAGDSSEVHAVANENSRRSPSLVGRFAILTAFIVPITFVPYLLMRGHVSSLRRQILELEKSNRVMRRELTLESSLHSEEHKRLRGLVQGIKEELAVLQAVSQERDAKHVKEGEDVRSELQSLLEAVRGSRSSQSATSKALGTSLADIAAFMQELELVMGLQGTINGGHLHEERVDRLRQLAFQLSAQRTGAGSDEHTSQIDNRCPSMSLCDYCGIWMGFSVSYLVQGRNKCTNV
;
A
#
# COMPACT_ATOMS: atom_id res chain seq x y z
N MET A 1 -33.75 -27.58 -18.51
CA MET A 1 -33.22 -27.59 -19.88
C MET A 1 -33.13 -29.04 -20.32
N ASN A 2 -34.04 -29.42 -21.21
CA ASN A 2 -34.22 -30.75 -21.78
C ASN A 2 -33.19 -31.03 -22.87
N ALA A 3 -32.99 -32.33 -23.17
CA ALA A 3 -32.68 -32.94 -24.47
C ALA A 3 -31.58 -34.00 -24.31
N SER A 4 -31.57 -35.17 -24.95
CA SER A 4 -32.55 -35.94 -25.72
C SER A 4 -31.91 -37.32 -25.89
N THR A 5 -32.67 -38.37 -25.63
CA THR A 5 -32.42 -39.73 -26.14
C THR A 5 -32.78 -39.79 -27.63
N PRO A 6 -32.20 -40.72 -28.39
CA PRO A 6 -32.95 -41.36 -29.47
C PRO A 6 -33.10 -42.86 -29.21
N SER A 7 -34.35 -43.28 -29.33
CA SER A 7 -34.84 -44.66 -29.46
C SER A 7 -34.68 -45.17 -30.90
N GLN A 8 -35.11 -46.43 -31.11
CA GLN A 8 -35.47 -47.13 -32.36
C GLN A 8 -34.41 -48.12 -32.88
N ASP A 9 -34.73 -49.35 -33.28
CA ASP A 9 -36.01 -50.08 -33.32
C ASP A 9 -35.77 -51.59 -33.57
N ALA A 10 -36.82 -52.38 -33.29
CA ALA A 10 -37.23 -53.64 -33.91
C ALA A 10 -36.36 -54.91 -33.68
N GLN A 11 -36.80 -55.95 -32.94
CA GLN A 11 -38.00 -56.80 -33.05
C GLN A 11 -37.95 -57.78 -34.24
N SER A 12 -37.79 -59.08 -33.94
CA SER A 12 -38.64 -60.16 -34.47
C SER A 12 -38.26 -61.55 -33.91
N THR A 13 -39.32 -62.31 -33.65
CA THR A 13 -39.53 -63.50 -32.80
C THR A 13 -39.36 -64.82 -33.61
N PRO A 14 -39.15 -66.00 -32.99
CA PRO A 14 -38.99 -67.29 -33.67
C PRO A 14 -40.32 -67.92 -34.13
N PRO A 15 -40.26 -69.03 -34.88
CA PRO A 15 -41.20 -70.12 -34.61
C PRO A 15 -40.57 -71.53 -34.61
N ALA A 16 -41.22 -72.39 -33.82
CA ALA A 16 -41.10 -73.84 -33.82
C ALA A 16 -41.87 -74.48 -34.99
N GLY A 17 -41.45 -75.67 -35.39
CA GLY A 17 -42.12 -76.61 -36.30
C GLY A 17 -41.21 -77.84 -36.42
N ASP A 18 -41.42 -78.89 -35.63
CA ASP A 18 -42.43 -79.96 -35.74
C ASP A 18 -42.05 -81.06 -36.75
N SER A 19 -41.82 -82.24 -36.18
CA SER A 19 -42.01 -83.62 -36.67
C SER A 19 -41.64 -84.03 -38.10
N SER A 20 -40.69 -84.96 -38.17
CA SER A 20 -40.86 -86.19 -38.97
C SER A 20 -39.98 -87.32 -38.42
N GLU A 21 -40.64 -88.25 -37.71
CA GLU A 21 -40.20 -89.64 -37.58
C GLU A 21 -40.26 -90.31 -38.95
N VAL A 22 -39.16 -90.93 -39.38
CA VAL A 22 -39.23 -92.11 -40.26
C VAL A 22 -38.24 -93.14 -39.73
N HIS A 23 -38.79 -94.22 -39.22
CA HIS A 23 -38.15 -95.50 -38.98
C HIS A 23 -37.36 -95.98 -40.20
N ALA A 24 -36.12 -96.43 -40.01
CA ALA A 24 -35.54 -97.47 -40.85
C ALA A 24 -34.68 -98.41 -40.00
N VAL A 25 -35.23 -99.61 -39.82
CA VAL A 25 -34.65 -100.78 -39.18
C VAL A 25 -33.55 -101.37 -40.06
N ALA A 26 -32.52 -101.92 -39.41
CA ALA A 26 -31.58 -102.95 -39.86
C ALA A 26 -30.75 -102.69 -41.13
N ASN A 27 -29.42 -102.66 -40.95
CA ASN A 27 -28.57 -103.64 -41.64
C ASN A 27 -27.22 -103.81 -40.93
N GLU A 28 -27.03 -104.99 -40.33
CA GLU A 28 -25.71 -105.51 -39.99
C GLU A 28 -24.91 -105.81 -41.27
N ASN A 29 -23.59 -105.74 -41.17
CA ASN A 29 -22.63 -106.25 -42.14
C ASN A 29 -22.64 -105.64 -43.55
N SER A 30 -22.04 -104.45 -43.65
CA SER A 30 -21.08 -104.24 -44.74
C SER A 30 -20.06 -103.15 -44.42
N ARG A 31 -18.80 -103.60 -44.31
CA ARG A 31 -17.57 -102.83 -44.52
C ARG A 31 -17.28 -101.79 -43.44
N ARG A 32 -16.11 -101.96 -42.81
CA ARG A 32 -15.44 -101.00 -41.93
C ARG A 32 -15.59 -99.57 -42.48
N SER A 33 -16.59 -98.87 -41.98
CA SER A 33 -16.83 -97.45 -42.20
C SER A 33 -16.47 -96.78 -40.88
N PRO A 34 -15.54 -95.82 -40.86
CA PRO A 34 -15.12 -95.20 -39.61
C PRO A 34 -16.33 -94.50 -38.98
N SER A 35 -16.60 -94.84 -37.72
CA SER A 35 -17.78 -94.41 -36.96
C SER A 35 -17.95 -92.89 -36.99
N LEU A 36 -19.20 -92.42 -37.09
CA LEU A 36 -19.53 -90.98 -37.04
C LEU A 36 -18.94 -90.32 -35.78
N VAL A 37 -18.90 -91.05 -34.67
CA VAL A 37 -18.23 -90.64 -33.41
C VAL A 37 -16.75 -90.32 -33.63
N GLY A 38 -16.02 -91.12 -34.41
CA GLY A 38 -14.62 -90.84 -34.77
C GLY A 38 -14.47 -89.57 -35.63
N ARG A 39 -15.39 -89.31 -36.56
CA ARG A 39 -15.37 -88.09 -37.39
C ARG A 39 -15.69 -86.83 -36.57
N PHE A 40 -16.67 -86.89 -35.67
CA PHE A 40 -16.96 -85.79 -34.75
C PHE A 40 -15.84 -85.57 -33.75
N ALA A 41 -15.18 -86.63 -33.25
CA ALA A 41 -14.02 -86.52 -32.38
C ALA A 41 -12.84 -85.84 -33.10
N ILE A 42 -12.60 -86.15 -34.37
CA ILE A 42 -11.57 -85.49 -35.17
C ILE A 42 -11.93 -84.02 -35.42
N LEU A 43 -13.18 -83.72 -35.79
CA LEU A 43 -13.61 -82.33 -36.05
C LEU A 43 -13.57 -81.45 -34.79
N THR A 44 -14.04 -81.95 -33.64
CA THR A 44 -13.95 -81.20 -32.38
C THR A 44 -12.51 -81.05 -31.91
N ALA A 45 -11.65 -82.06 -32.14
CA ALA A 45 -10.22 -81.96 -31.82
C ALA A 45 -9.52 -80.82 -32.58
N PHE A 46 -9.98 -80.45 -33.77
CA PHE A 46 -9.44 -79.29 -34.51
C PHE A 46 -10.16 -77.97 -34.19
N ILE A 47 -11.49 -77.98 -34.04
CA ILE A 47 -12.28 -76.76 -33.82
C ILE A 47 -12.12 -76.22 -32.38
N VAL A 48 -12.02 -77.11 -31.39
CA VAL A 48 -11.87 -76.72 -29.98
C VAL A 48 -10.61 -75.88 -29.76
N PRO A 49 -9.38 -76.26 -30.15
CA PRO A 49 -8.22 -75.41 -29.91
C PRO A 49 -8.29 -74.07 -30.66
N ILE A 50 -8.87 -74.05 -31.88
CA ILE A 50 -9.02 -72.82 -32.67
C ILE A 50 -9.94 -71.82 -31.97
N THR A 51 -11.01 -72.29 -31.31
CA THR A 51 -11.96 -71.41 -30.60
C THR A 51 -11.57 -71.16 -29.14
N PHE A 52 -10.93 -72.13 -28.49
CA PHE A 52 -10.65 -72.13 -27.06
C PHE A 52 -9.40 -71.33 -26.71
N VAL A 53 -8.34 -71.40 -27.54
CA VAL A 53 -7.10 -70.63 -27.32
C VAL A 53 -7.34 -69.11 -27.33
N PRO A 54 -8.02 -68.50 -28.33
CA PRO A 54 -8.28 -67.06 -28.33
C PRO A 54 -9.22 -66.65 -27.18
N TYR A 55 -10.16 -67.52 -26.79
CA TYR A 55 -11.04 -67.28 -25.66
C TYR A 55 -10.27 -67.22 -24.33
N LEU A 56 -9.32 -68.14 -24.11
CA LEU A 56 -8.46 -68.13 -22.93
C LEU A 56 -7.53 -66.91 -22.91
N LEU A 57 -6.95 -66.54 -24.05
CA LEU A 57 -6.11 -65.34 -24.16
C LEU A 57 -6.91 -64.07 -23.84
N MET A 58 -8.10 -63.89 -24.43
CA MET A 58 -8.96 -62.74 -24.12
C MET A 58 -9.34 -62.69 -22.64
N ARG A 59 -9.61 -63.84 -22.02
CA ARG A 59 -9.90 -63.91 -20.58
C ARG A 59 -8.71 -63.45 -19.73
N GLY A 60 -7.49 -63.79 -20.14
CA GLY A 60 -6.25 -63.27 -19.56
C GLY A 60 -6.14 -61.75 -19.67
N HIS A 61 -6.35 -61.19 -20.87
CA HIS A 61 -6.31 -59.74 -21.09
C HIS A 61 -7.37 -58.98 -20.29
N VAL A 62 -8.62 -59.46 -20.26
CA VAL A 62 -9.70 -58.85 -19.47
C VAL A 62 -9.35 -58.85 -17.98
N SER A 63 -8.72 -59.91 -17.47
CA SER A 63 -8.28 -59.95 -16.07
C SER A 63 -7.15 -58.95 -15.77
N SER A 64 -6.20 -58.78 -16.70
CA SER A 64 -5.11 -57.81 -16.59
C SER A 64 -5.62 -56.37 -16.62
N LEU A 65 -6.50 -56.04 -17.59
CA LEU A 65 -7.17 -54.74 -17.69
C LEU A 65 -7.96 -54.41 -16.42
N ARG A 66 -8.71 -55.38 -15.86
CA ARG A 66 -9.42 -55.18 -14.60
C ARG A 66 -8.48 -54.87 -13.43
N ARG A 67 -7.33 -55.56 -13.35
CA ARG A 67 -6.30 -55.28 -12.34
C ARG A 67 -5.72 -53.88 -12.52
N GLN A 68 -5.43 -53.47 -13.75
CA GLN A 68 -4.93 -52.12 -14.06
C GLN A 68 -5.94 -51.02 -13.71
N ILE A 69 -7.23 -51.24 -13.99
CA ILE A 69 -8.29 -50.30 -13.61
C ILE A 69 -8.37 -50.15 -12.10
N LEU A 70 -8.31 -51.26 -11.35
CA LEU A 70 -8.32 -51.21 -9.88
C LEU A 70 -7.08 -50.51 -9.32
N GLU A 71 -5.91 -50.71 -9.93
CA GLU A 71 -4.67 -50.04 -9.55
C GLU A 71 -4.72 -48.54 -9.83
N LEU A 72 -5.23 -48.14 -10.99
CA LEU A 72 -5.47 -46.73 -11.35
C LEU A 72 -6.51 -46.08 -10.45
N GLU A 73 -7.57 -46.79 -10.09
CA GLU A 73 -8.58 -46.27 -9.16
C GLU A 73 -7.97 -46.08 -7.77
N LYS A 74 -7.13 -47.02 -7.32
CA LYS A 74 -6.40 -46.90 -6.05
C LYS A 74 -5.45 -45.71 -6.08
N SER A 75 -4.66 -45.52 -7.14
CA SER A 75 -3.75 -44.37 -7.25
C SER A 75 -4.50 -43.04 -7.32
N ASN A 76 -5.61 -42.99 -8.06
CA ASN A 76 -6.46 -41.80 -8.14
C ASN A 76 -7.08 -41.46 -6.77
N ARG A 77 -7.51 -42.47 -5.99
CA ARG A 77 -8.02 -42.27 -4.63
C ARG A 77 -6.94 -41.72 -3.68
N VAL A 78 -5.69 -42.19 -3.78
CA VAL A 78 -4.57 -41.66 -2.98
C VAL A 78 -4.28 -40.21 -3.38
N MET A 79 -4.12 -39.95 -4.68
CA MET A 79 -3.86 -38.61 -5.19
C MET A 79 -4.96 -37.61 -4.84
N ARG A 80 -6.24 -38.00 -4.93
CA ARG A 80 -7.35 -37.15 -4.49
C ARG A 80 -7.28 -36.83 -3.00
N ARG A 81 -6.90 -37.79 -2.16
CA ARG A 81 -6.73 -37.55 -0.72
C ARG A 81 -5.60 -36.57 -0.47
N GLU A 82 -4.46 -36.74 -1.13
CA GLU A 82 -3.32 -35.82 -1.02
C GLU A 82 -3.71 -34.40 -1.44
N LEU A 83 -4.41 -34.23 -2.58
CA LEU A 83 -4.89 -32.92 -3.02
C LEU A 83 -5.88 -32.29 -2.03
N THR A 84 -6.78 -33.08 -1.43
CA THR A 84 -7.69 -32.55 -0.41
C THR A 84 -6.97 -32.12 0.85
N LEU A 85 -5.90 -32.84 1.24
CA LEU A 85 -5.07 -32.48 2.39
C LEU A 85 -4.28 -31.20 2.09
N GLU A 86 -3.62 -31.13 0.94
CA GLU A 86 -2.86 -29.95 0.50
C GLU A 86 -3.77 -28.72 0.35
N SER A 87 -4.96 -28.88 -0.23
CA SER A 87 -5.95 -27.81 -0.31
C SER A 87 -6.42 -27.34 1.08
N SER A 88 -6.59 -28.26 2.03
CA SER A 88 -6.97 -27.90 3.40
C SER A 88 -5.85 -27.12 4.12
N LEU A 89 -4.59 -27.53 3.92
CA LEU A 89 -3.42 -26.84 4.47
C LEU A 89 -3.27 -25.43 3.88
N HIS A 90 -3.36 -25.30 2.56
CA HIS A 90 -3.32 -23.98 1.92
C HIS A 90 -4.48 -23.08 2.33
N SER A 91 -5.68 -23.64 2.52
CA SER A 91 -6.81 -22.85 3.04
C SER A 91 -6.55 -22.34 4.46
N GLU A 92 -5.86 -23.10 5.30
CA GLU A 92 -5.49 -22.68 6.65
C GLU A 92 -4.42 -21.58 6.62
N GLU A 93 -3.38 -21.75 5.80
CA GLU A 93 -2.35 -20.74 5.57
C GLU A 93 -2.95 -19.43 5.06
N HIS A 94 -3.86 -19.48 4.09
CA HIS A 94 -4.55 -18.29 3.58
C HIS A 94 -5.39 -17.60 4.64
N LYS A 95 -6.06 -18.35 5.54
CA LYS A 95 -6.81 -17.76 6.67
C LYS A 95 -5.86 -17.08 7.64
N ARG A 96 -4.73 -17.71 7.97
CA ARG A 96 -3.70 -17.13 8.84
C ARG A 96 -3.11 -15.87 8.25
N LEU A 97 -2.74 -15.88 6.97
CA LEU A 97 -2.19 -14.72 6.28
C LEU A 97 -3.21 -13.58 6.20
N ARG A 98 -4.48 -13.89 5.92
CA ARG A 98 -5.56 -12.90 5.94
C ARG A 98 -5.71 -12.27 7.33
N GLY A 99 -5.64 -13.06 8.40
CA GLY A 99 -5.67 -12.57 9.77
C GLY A 99 -4.52 -11.61 10.07
N LEU A 100 -3.29 -11.97 9.69
CA LEU A 100 -2.12 -11.09 9.85
C LEU A 100 -2.26 -9.79 9.05
N VAL A 101 -2.71 -9.86 7.80
CA VAL A 101 -2.94 -8.67 6.97
C VAL A 101 -4.03 -7.78 7.56
N GLN A 102 -5.09 -8.35 8.16
CA GLN A 102 -6.11 -7.58 8.86
C GLN A 102 -5.53 -6.91 10.12
N GLY A 103 -4.73 -7.62 10.91
CA GLY A 103 -4.04 -7.06 12.07
C GLY A 103 -3.14 -5.87 11.69
N ILE A 104 -2.32 -6.02 10.65
CA ILE A 104 -1.46 -4.94 10.15
C ILE A 104 -2.29 -3.74 9.68
N LYS A 105 -3.42 -3.99 9.00
CA LYS A 105 -4.32 -2.89 8.57
C LYS A 105 -4.92 -2.13 9.74
N GLU A 106 -5.29 -2.83 10.81
CA GLU A 106 -5.80 -2.22 12.03
C GLU A 106 -4.72 -1.41 12.73
N GLU A 107 -3.52 -1.95 12.89
CA GLU A 107 -2.37 -1.23 13.47
C GLU A 107 -2.00 0.02 12.65
N LEU A 108 -2.01 -0.08 11.32
CA LEU A 108 -1.78 1.07 10.43
C LEU A 108 -2.88 2.12 10.56
N ALA A 109 -4.14 1.72 10.70
CA ALA A 109 -5.24 2.65 10.90
C ALA A 109 -5.11 3.41 12.23
N VAL A 110 -4.71 2.71 13.31
CA VAL A 110 -4.43 3.34 14.61
C VAL A 110 -3.25 4.31 14.51
N LEU A 111 -2.15 3.88 13.88
CA LEU A 111 -0.97 4.73 13.71
C LEU A 111 -1.28 5.99 12.88
N GLN A 112 -2.09 5.84 11.83
CA GLN A 112 -2.53 6.95 11.00
C GLN A 112 -3.39 7.93 11.81
N ALA A 113 -4.32 7.44 12.65
CA ALA A 113 -5.12 8.29 13.53
C ALA A 113 -4.24 9.07 14.53
N VAL A 114 -3.26 8.41 15.14
CA VAL A 114 -2.31 9.05 16.07
C VAL A 114 -1.44 10.09 15.35
N SER A 115 -1.00 9.81 14.12
CA SER A 115 -0.25 10.79 13.31
C SER A 115 -1.09 12.02 13.03
N GLN A 116 -2.35 11.83 12.61
CA GLN A 116 -3.26 12.95 12.34
C GLN A 116 -3.53 13.79 13.58
N GLU A 117 -3.69 13.16 14.75
CA GLU A 117 -3.86 13.86 16.01
C GLU A 117 -2.62 14.69 16.37
N ARG A 118 -1.42 14.13 16.19
CA ARG A 118 -0.17 14.87 16.42
C ARG A 118 -0.02 16.04 15.46
N ASP A 119 -0.33 15.85 14.19
CA ASP A 119 -0.25 16.92 13.19
C ASP A 119 -1.22 18.05 13.52
N ALA A 120 -2.47 17.72 13.91
CA ALA A 120 -3.45 18.70 14.36
C ALA A 120 -2.96 19.45 15.61
N LYS A 121 -2.33 18.75 16.56
CA LYS A 121 -1.75 19.35 17.75
C LYS A 121 -0.59 20.30 17.40
N HIS A 122 0.31 19.90 16.50
CA HIS A 122 1.42 20.73 16.05
C HIS A 122 0.96 21.99 15.31
N VAL A 123 -0.09 21.90 14.49
CA VAL A 123 -0.67 23.07 13.84
C VAL A 123 -1.22 24.04 14.89
N LYS A 124 -1.94 23.54 15.90
CA LYS A 124 -2.47 24.37 16.98
C LYS A 124 -1.36 25.01 17.82
N GLU A 125 -0.36 24.23 18.24
CA GLU A 125 0.80 24.75 18.98
C GLU A 125 1.55 25.81 18.15
N GLY A 126 1.67 25.62 16.84
CA GLY A 126 2.28 26.60 15.94
C GLY A 126 1.46 27.89 15.79
N GLU A 127 0.13 27.81 15.80
CA GLU A 127 -0.77 28.97 15.79
C GLU A 127 -0.70 29.74 17.12
N ASP A 128 -0.72 29.01 18.25
CA ASP A 128 -0.60 29.59 19.59
C ASP A 128 0.71 30.38 19.71
N VAL A 129 1.84 29.79 19.32
CA VAL A 129 3.16 30.46 19.32
C VAL A 129 3.18 31.68 18.40
N ARG A 130 2.57 31.61 17.20
CA ARG A 130 2.48 32.76 16.29
C ARG A 130 1.66 33.90 16.90
N SER A 131 0.54 33.58 17.54
CA SER A 131 -0.31 34.56 18.21
C SER A 131 0.41 35.22 19.40
N GLU A 132 1.17 34.44 20.17
CA GLU A 132 1.97 34.94 21.29
C GLU A 132 3.07 35.88 20.78
N LEU A 133 3.80 35.50 19.72
CA LEU A 133 4.82 36.36 19.11
C LEU A 133 4.23 37.66 18.57
N GLN A 134 3.05 37.62 17.94
CA GLN A 134 2.36 38.82 17.47
C GLN A 134 1.98 39.73 18.66
N SER A 135 1.43 39.15 19.73
CA SER A 135 1.09 39.92 20.94
C SER A 135 2.31 40.56 21.59
N LEU A 136 3.46 39.87 21.60
CA LEU A 136 4.72 40.38 22.14
C LEU A 136 5.24 41.53 21.29
N LEU A 137 5.18 41.40 19.97
CA LEU A 137 5.57 42.47 19.04
C LEU A 137 4.68 43.71 19.19
N GLU A 138 3.38 43.53 19.36
CA GLU A 138 2.44 44.62 19.64
C GLU A 138 2.74 45.29 20.98
N ALA A 139 3.00 44.51 22.04
CA ALA A 139 3.36 45.04 23.36
C ALA A 139 4.69 45.83 23.33
N VAL A 140 5.69 45.34 22.60
CA VAL A 140 6.97 46.04 22.39
C VAL A 140 6.76 47.32 21.58
N ARG A 141 5.95 47.27 20.52
CA ARG A 141 5.63 48.45 19.70
C ARG A 141 4.88 49.51 20.52
N GLY A 142 3.91 49.08 21.32
CA GLY A 142 3.19 49.93 22.26
C GLY A 142 4.14 50.60 23.26
N SER A 143 5.02 49.83 23.89
CA SER A 143 6.01 50.34 24.85
C SER A 143 7.01 51.31 24.19
N ARG A 144 7.45 51.04 22.96
CA ARG A 144 8.32 51.96 22.21
C ARG A 144 7.60 53.27 21.88
N SER A 145 6.33 53.20 21.50
CA SER A 145 5.52 54.38 21.17
C SER A 145 5.29 55.28 22.39
N SER A 146 4.98 54.69 23.55
CA SER A 146 4.79 55.45 24.80
C SER A 146 6.10 56.06 25.29
N GLN A 147 7.21 55.31 25.27
CA GLN A 147 8.53 55.84 25.60
C GLN A 147 8.98 56.95 24.65
N SER A 148 8.63 56.87 23.37
CA SER A 148 8.93 57.94 22.42
C SER A 148 8.06 59.18 22.65
N ALA A 149 6.80 59.01 23.05
CA ALA A 149 5.93 60.12 23.36
C ALA A 149 6.42 60.86 24.62
N THR A 150 6.81 60.13 25.67
CA THR A 150 7.36 60.74 26.89
C THR A 150 8.69 61.44 26.63
N SER A 151 9.60 60.86 25.84
CA SER A 151 10.87 61.53 25.51
C SER A 151 10.67 62.80 24.69
N LYS A 152 9.69 62.82 23.77
CA LYS A 152 9.32 64.04 23.03
C LYS A 152 8.70 65.11 23.94
N ALA A 153 7.84 64.72 24.88
CA ALA A 153 7.28 65.64 25.87
C ALA A 153 8.36 66.25 26.77
N LEU A 154 9.33 65.44 27.20
CA LEU A 154 10.49 65.94 27.96
C LEU A 154 11.38 66.85 27.10
N GLY A 155 11.64 66.49 25.85
CA GLY A 155 12.46 67.29 24.93
C GLY A 155 11.83 68.67 24.64
N THR A 156 10.51 68.73 24.45
CA THR A 156 9.77 69.99 24.27
C THR A 156 9.81 70.85 25.54
N SER A 157 9.51 70.28 26.72
CA SER A 157 9.60 71.02 27.98
C SER A 157 11.01 71.57 28.25
N LEU A 158 12.06 70.80 27.92
CA LEU A 158 13.44 71.23 28.11
C LEU A 158 13.86 72.32 27.11
N ALA A 159 13.35 72.26 25.88
CA ALA A 159 13.51 73.34 24.91
C ALA A 159 12.83 74.64 25.37
N ASP A 160 11.64 74.55 25.97
CA ASP A 160 10.93 75.71 26.53
C ASP A 160 11.70 76.32 27.71
N ILE A 161 12.26 75.50 28.61
CA ILE A 161 13.13 75.98 29.71
C ILE A 161 14.36 76.69 29.15
N ALA A 162 15.02 76.13 28.13
CA ALA A 162 16.18 76.75 27.51
C ALA A 162 15.82 78.07 26.81
N ALA A 163 14.65 78.17 26.17
CA ALA A 163 14.14 79.40 25.60
C ALA A 163 13.89 80.47 26.69
N PHE A 164 13.23 80.08 27.78
CA PHE A 164 12.98 80.97 28.92
C PHE A 164 14.28 81.43 29.60
N MET A 165 15.27 80.54 29.77
CA MET A 165 16.58 80.91 30.32
C MET A 165 17.26 81.98 29.46
N GLN A 166 17.22 81.84 28.13
CA GLN A 166 17.79 82.84 27.23
C GLN A 166 17.02 84.16 27.27
N GLU A 167 15.69 84.11 27.36
CA GLU A 167 14.87 85.31 27.52
C GLU A 167 15.15 86.04 28.83
N LEU A 168 15.28 85.31 29.94
CA LEU A 168 15.67 85.85 31.24
C LEU A 168 17.06 86.51 31.20
N GLU A 169 18.04 85.89 30.53
CA GLU A 169 19.37 86.47 30.35
C GLU A 169 19.31 87.80 29.58
N LEU A 170 18.48 87.86 28.53
CA LEU A 170 18.25 89.09 27.75
C LEU A 170 17.58 90.19 28.57
N VAL A 171 16.57 89.86 29.40
CA VAL A 171 15.83 90.84 30.21
C VAL A 171 16.66 91.38 31.38
N MET A 172 17.47 90.53 32.02
CA MET A 172 18.29 90.95 33.17
C MET A 172 19.63 91.59 32.78
N GLY A 173 19.97 91.66 31.49
CA GLY A 173 21.21 92.30 31.01
C GLY A 173 22.49 91.61 31.52
N LEU A 174 22.39 90.32 31.88
CA LEU A 174 23.48 89.52 32.46
C LEU A 174 24.47 89.00 31.41
N GLN A 175 24.35 89.41 30.15
CA GLN A 175 25.36 89.21 29.11
C GLN A 175 26.64 90.00 29.48
N GLY A 176 27.50 89.41 30.33
CA GLY A 176 28.94 89.71 30.31
C GLY A 176 29.61 90.22 31.58
N THR A 177 28.97 90.31 32.75
CA THR A 177 29.58 91.03 33.90
C THR A 177 30.28 90.19 34.97
N ILE A 178 30.26 88.85 34.92
CA ILE A 178 30.94 88.01 35.93
C ILE A 178 31.92 87.04 35.25
N ASN A 179 33.07 87.56 34.78
CA ASN A 179 34.37 86.90 34.56
C ASN A 179 34.45 85.42 34.07
N GLY A 180 33.41 84.89 33.42
CA GLY A 180 33.34 83.49 32.98
C GLY A 180 32.21 83.20 31.99
N GLY A 181 31.82 84.20 31.17
CA GLY A 181 30.64 84.17 30.29
C GLY A 181 30.54 83.00 29.32
N HIS A 182 31.65 82.34 28.97
CA HIS A 182 31.66 81.19 28.07
C HIS A 182 31.00 79.93 28.65
N LEU A 183 30.96 79.77 29.98
CA LEU A 183 30.45 78.55 30.63
C LEU A 183 28.91 78.51 30.76
N HIS A 184 28.21 79.63 30.58
CA HIS A 184 26.76 79.69 30.72
C HIS A 184 26.05 79.49 29.37
N GLU A 185 26.53 80.16 28.33
CA GLU A 185 26.06 79.99 26.94
C GLU A 185 26.23 78.53 26.48
N GLU A 186 27.37 77.91 26.78
CA GLU A 186 27.64 76.50 26.46
C GLU A 186 26.69 75.53 27.19
N ARG A 187 26.18 75.90 28.37
CA ARG A 187 25.19 75.07 29.09
C ARG A 187 23.80 75.14 28.47
N VAL A 188 23.38 76.32 28.01
CA VAL A 188 22.10 76.49 27.32
C VAL A 188 22.11 75.79 25.96
N ASP A 189 23.22 75.89 25.22
CA ASP A 189 23.37 75.19 23.95
C ASP A 189 23.45 73.67 24.12
N ARG A 190 24.10 73.17 25.18
CA ARG A 190 24.05 71.74 25.53
C ARG A 190 22.64 71.27 25.84
N LEU A 191 21.83 72.06 26.54
CA LEU A 191 20.42 71.72 26.81
C LEU A 191 19.61 71.66 25.51
N ARG A 192 19.77 72.63 24.60
CA ARG A 192 19.13 72.57 23.27
C ARG A 192 19.57 71.37 22.47
N GLN A 193 20.87 71.08 22.45
CA GLN A 193 21.41 69.95 21.73
C GLN A 193 20.91 68.62 22.31
N LEU A 194 20.74 68.52 23.63
CA LEU A 194 20.08 67.38 24.29
C LEU A 194 18.60 67.26 23.93
N ALA A 195 17.84 68.37 23.90
CA ALA A 195 16.44 68.36 23.46
C ALA A 195 16.30 67.91 22.00
N PHE A 196 17.19 68.38 21.12
CA PHE A 196 17.24 67.94 19.73
C PHE A 196 17.66 66.47 19.61
N GLN A 197 18.62 65.99 20.39
CA GLN A 197 19.00 64.58 20.39
C GLN A 197 17.87 63.68 20.91
N LEU A 198 17.19 64.06 21.99
CA LEU A 198 16.07 63.28 22.55
C LEU A 198 14.84 63.25 21.62
N SER A 199 14.66 64.26 20.78
CA SER A 199 13.62 64.29 19.75
C SER A 199 14.03 63.57 18.45
N ALA A 200 15.30 63.63 18.05
CA ALA A 200 15.81 63.06 16.79
C ALA A 200 16.33 61.62 16.88
N GLN A 201 16.93 61.20 17.99
CA GLN A 201 17.62 59.90 18.15
C GLN A 201 16.67 58.69 18.07
N ARG A 202 15.34 58.91 18.05
CA ARG A 202 14.37 57.83 17.89
C ARG A 202 13.55 57.84 16.60
N THR A 203 13.62 58.90 15.81
CA THR A 203 13.04 58.91 14.45
C THR A 203 13.94 58.21 13.43
N GLY A 204 15.24 58.04 13.72
CA GLY A 204 16.22 57.34 12.86
C GLY A 204 16.46 55.86 13.18
N ALA A 205 15.96 55.33 14.29
CA ALA A 205 16.19 53.93 14.73
C ALA A 205 15.23 52.92 14.07
N GLY A 206 15.08 53.04 12.75
CA GLY A 206 14.34 52.11 11.89
C GLY A 206 15.17 51.56 10.73
N SER A 207 16.46 51.89 10.64
CA SER A 207 17.34 51.48 9.54
C SER A 207 18.52 50.62 9.98
N ASP A 208 18.41 49.90 11.11
CA ASP A 208 19.28 48.75 11.35
C ASP A 208 18.64 47.53 10.68
N GLU A 209 18.74 47.55 9.36
CA GLU A 209 18.73 46.39 8.48
C GLU A 209 19.99 45.56 8.80
N HIS A 210 20.05 45.02 10.01
CA HIS A 210 20.72 43.75 10.24
C HIS A 210 19.77 42.69 9.68
N THR A 211 19.77 42.56 8.35
CA THR A 211 19.68 41.25 7.72
C THR A 211 20.80 40.41 8.29
N SER A 212 20.56 39.87 9.48
CA SER A 212 21.08 38.60 9.89
C SER A 212 20.78 37.68 8.72
N GLN A 213 21.81 37.50 7.91
CA GLN A 213 22.01 36.39 7.00
C GLN A 213 21.88 35.13 7.87
N ILE A 214 20.62 34.76 8.16
CA ILE A 214 20.24 33.42 8.55
C ILE A 214 20.48 32.65 7.27
N ASP A 215 21.71 32.19 7.18
CA ASP A 215 22.16 31.14 6.31
C ASP A 215 21.21 29.98 6.55
N ASN A 216 20.12 29.94 5.77
CA ASN A 216 19.27 28.77 5.59
C ASN A 216 20.10 27.74 4.80
N ARG A 217 21.27 27.36 5.34
CA ARG A 217 21.78 26.02 5.14
C ARG A 217 20.82 25.14 5.92
N CYS A 218 19.85 24.61 5.19
CA CYS A 218 19.27 23.32 5.49
C CYS A 218 20.37 22.44 6.08
N PRO A 219 20.23 21.90 7.30
CA PRO A 219 20.88 20.65 7.56
C PRO A 219 20.26 19.71 6.53
N SER A 220 21.00 19.41 5.47
CA SER A 220 20.88 18.13 4.79
C SER A 220 21.08 17.09 5.88
N MET A 221 20.00 16.74 6.59
CA MET A 221 19.88 15.48 7.29
C MET A 221 19.97 14.45 6.18
N SER A 222 21.22 14.07 5.92
CA SER A 222 21.60 12.80 5.33
C SER A 222 21.08 11.71 6.25
N LEU A 223 19.78 11.44 6.16
CA LEU A 223 19.15 10.24 6.67
C LEU A 223 19.05 9.17 5.56
N CYS A 224 19.93 9.26 4.56
CA CYS A 224 20.06 8.26 3.48
C CYS A 224 21.25 7.30 3.64
N ASP A 225 22.04 7.36 4.72
CA ASP A 225 23.14 6.38 4.94
C ASP A 225 22.76 5.19 5.84
N TYR A 226 21.48 5.02 6.16
CA TYR A 226 20.95 3.80 6.78
C TYR A 226 19.81 3.18 5.95
N CYS A 227 20.05 3.00 4.66
CA CYS A 227 19.26 2.09 3.83
C CYS A 227 20.17 1.34 2.83
N GLY A 228 21.22 0.70 3.34
CA GLY A 228 22.16 -0.13 2.57
C GLY A 228 22.11 -1.61 2.90
N ILE A 229 21.13 -2.09 3.68
CA ILE A 229 20.97 -3.51 4.02
C ILE A 229 19.48 -3.86 4.00
N TRP A 230 18.90 -3.92 2.80
CA TRP A 230 17.80 -4.81 2.41
C TRP A 230 17.15 -4.28 1.13
N MET A 231 17.40 -4.94 0.00
CA MET A 231 16.38 -5.43 -0.95
C MET A 231 17.08 -5.96 -2.20
N GLY A 232 17.76 -7.09 -2.02
CA GLY A 232 17.85 -8.08 -3.08
C GLY A 232 16.52 -8.83 -3.15
N PHE A 233 15.48 -8.22 -3.71
CA PHE A 233 14.28 -8.94 -4.16
C PHE A 233 13.91 -8.39 -5.54
N SER A 234 14.54 -9.00 -6.53
CA SER A 234 14.21 -8.85 -7.94
C SER A 234 12.82 -9.43 -8.17
N VAL A 235 11.80 -8.57 -8.16
CA VAL A 235 10.45 -8.92 -8.58
C VAL A 235 10.21 -8.28 -9.94
N SER A 236 10.52 -9.05 -10.98
CA SER A 236 10.03 -8.85 -12.33
C SER A 236 8.50 -8.97 -12.34
N TYR A 237 7.79 -7.86 -12.38
CA TYR A 237 6.44 -7.82 -12.95
C TYR A 237 6.40 -6.80 -14.08
N LEU A 238 6.54 -7.35 -15.28
CA LEU A 238 6.34 -6.70 -16.55
C LEU A 238 4.82 -6.50 -16.75
N VAL A 239 4.28 -5.40 -16.25
CA VAL A 239 2.92 -4.95 -16.57
C VAL A 239 2.99 -4.12 -17.85
N GLN A 240 2.83 -4.81 -18.99
CA GLN A 240 2.69 -4.17 -20.29
C GLN A 240 1.22 -3.82 -20.54
N GLY A 241 0.75 -2.76 -19.89
CA GLY A 241 -0.50 -2.09 -20.24
C GLY A 241 -0.26 -1.11 -21.39
N ARG A 242 -0.50 -1.52 -22.65
CA ARG A 242 -0.53 -0.57 -23.77
C ARG A 242 -1.86 0.17 -23.77
N ASN A 243 -1.73 1.46 -23.50
CA ASN A 243 -2.69 2.53 -23.70
C ASN A 243 -3.41 2.43 -25.05
N LYS A 244 -4.74 2.44 -25.00
CA LYS A 244 -5.56 3.03 -26.07
C LYS A 244 -5.53 4.55 -25.87
N CYS A 245 -4.82 5.25 -26.75
CA CYS A 245 -5.06 6.67 -26.99
C CYS A 245 -5.21 6.88 -28.50
N THR A 246 -6.40 7.36 -28.83
CA THR A 246 -6.91 7.96 -30.05
C THR A 246 -5.97 9.02 -30.65
N ASN A 247 -5.93 9.10 -31.98
CA ASN A 247 -5.82 10.37 -32.69
C ASN A 247 -6.27 10.27 -34.16
N VAL A 248 -7.13 11.22 -34.52
CA VAL A 248 -7.57 11.71 -35.85
C VAL A 248 -8.40 10.77 -36.74
#